data_AF-A0A5C3MAN3-F1
#
_entry.id   AF-A0A5C3MAN3-F1
#
_cell.length_a   1.000
_cell.length_b   1.000
_cell.length_c   1.000
_cell.angle_alpha   90.00
_cell.angle_beta   90.00
_cell.angle_gamma   90.00
#
_symmetry.space_group_name_H-M   'P 1'
#
loop_
_entity.id
_entity.type
_entity.pdbx_description
1 polymer ?
#
loop_
_entity_poly.entity_id
_entity_poly.type
_entity_poly.pdbx_seq_one_letter_code
_entity_poly.pdbx_strand_id
1 'polypeptide(L)'
;MDDRQLHKTPEVLPAVPTFTPQTLAIASFSFAVLFIAILVFFNRRKSSSKGNALLLVGPPDAGKTSILFSLVYRQTLPTHTSMQTNTSVLTLGEEKRTIQIVDVPGHPRIRDQFNEHMADARAIAFVVDASTVSRNGAAVAEHLHHILHALTSLPPSQTLPSLVILAHKADLLKGTSTSANSSTLAINRVKTILERELEKRRVSQSGGVGVEGLGEEGERSDMGGLECGDNASGAFKFDEWEGGEVSFVGTSVKTEKASVDDEKNPGEAGLSAFEEWLEETM
;
A
#
# COMPACT_ATOMS: atom_id res chain seq x y z
N MET A 1 99.59 4.78 30.90
CA MET A 1 99.45 4.59 29.45
C MET A 1 98.64 3.32 29.26
N ASP A 2 97.35 3.34 28.98
CA ASP A 2 96.42 4.41 28.70
C ASP A 2 95.03 3.85 29.03
N ASP A 3 94.27 4.59 29.84
CA ASP A 3 92.85 4.37 30.05
C ASP A 3 92.09 4.81 28.80
N ARG A 4 91.12 3.99 28.36
CA ARG A 4 89.79 4.41 27.84
C ARG A 4 89.10 3.22 27.17
N GLN A 5 88.31 2.48 27.95
CA GLN A 5 87.21 1.73 27.37
C GLN A 5 86.09 2.71 26.99
N LEU A 6 85.83 2.83 25.69
CA LEU A 6 84.79 3.66 25.13
C LEU A 6 83.43 2.96 25.34
N HIS A 7 82.74 3.29 26.44
CA HIS A 7 81.36 2.87 26.65
C HIS A 7 80.47 3.49 25.56
N LYS A 8 80.00 2.67 24.64
CA LYS A 8 79.00 3.06 23.63
C LYS A 8 77.63 3.02 24.31
N THR A 9 77.14 4.16 24.77
CA THR A 9 75.74 4.29 25.23
C THR A 9 74.80 4.05 24.05
N PRO A 10 73.69 3.30 24.23
CA PRO A 10 72.68 3.23 23.20
C PRO A 10 72.04 4.62 23.07
N GLU A 11 72.17 5.22 21.90
CA GLU A 11 71.46 6.44 21.53
C GLU A 11 69.98 6.07 21.39
N VAL A 12 69.23 6.28 22.47
CA VAL A 12 67.78 6.09 22.48
C VAL A 12 67.18 7.32 21.80
N LEU A 13 66.91 7.21 20.50
CA LEU A 13 66.13 8.21 19.78
C LEU A 13 64.78 8.36 20.51
N PRO A 14 64.43 9.54 21.03
CA PRO A 14 63.10 9.74 21.58
C PRO A 14 62.12 9.66 20.40
N ALA A 15 61.27 8.64 20.39
CA ALA A 15 60.08 8.64 19.56
C ALA A 15 59.14 9.73 20.11
N VAL A 16 59.42 10.99 19.77
CA VAL A 16 58.51 12.09 20.05
C VAL A 16 57.27 11.84 19.22
N PRO A 17 56.10 11.69 19.83
CA PRO A 17 54.89 11.56 19.04
C PRO A 17 54.68 12.89 18.33
N THR A 18 54.71 12.89 17.01
CA THR A 18 54.46 14.07 16.17
C THR A 18 52.97 14.42 16.17
N PHE A 19 52.43 14.74 17.35
CA PHE A 19 51.12 15.37 17.51
C PHE A 19 51.30 16.87 17.30
N THR A 20 51.53 17.27 16.05
CA THR A 20 51.39 18.69 15.69
C THR A 20 49.90 19.03 15.68
N PRO A 21 49.50 20.26 16.01
CA PRO A 21 48.08 20.66 15.95
C PRO A 21 47.47 20.44 14.55
N GLN A 22 48.32 20.47 13.51
CA GLN A 22 47.94 20.17 12.13
C GLN A 22 47.65 18.67 11.91
N THR A 23 48.45 17.75 12.46
CA THR A 23 48.18 16.31 12.33
C THR A 23 46.92 15.90 13.08
N LEU A 24 46.65 16.51 14.24
CA LEU A 24 45.42 16.32 15.00
C LEU A 24 44.18 16.85 14.25
N ALA A 25 44.28 18.02 13.61
CA ALA A 25 43.20 18.58 12.82
C ALA A 25 42.88 17.75 11.57
N ILE A 26 43.90 17.24 10.87
CA ILE A 26 43.71 16.37 9.71
C ILE A 26 43.08 15.04 10.15
N ALA A 27 43.58 14.44 11.24
CA ALA A 27 43.05 13.19 11.76
C ALA A 27 41.58 13.32 12.22
N SER A 28 41.22 14.43 12.90
CA SER A 28 39.84 14.67 13.32
C SER A 28 38.91 14.92 12.14
N PHE A 29 39.37 15.65 11.11
CA PHE A 29 38.61 15.86 9.88
C PHE A 29 38.39 14.54 9.12
N SER A 30 39.44 13.73 8.95
CA SER A 30 39.32 12.41 8.32
C SER A 30 38.38 11.48 9.08
N PHE A 31 38.44 11.49 10.42
CA PHE A 31 37.51 10.72 11.25
C PHE A 31 36.07 11.21 11.13
N ALA A 32 35.85 12.53 11.13
CA ALA A 32 34.53 13.12 10.94
C ALA A 32 33.93 12.77 9.57
N VAL A 33 34.72 12.86 8.50
CA VAL A 33 34.28 12.47 7.15
C VAL A 33 33.94 10.98 7.08
N LEU A 34 34.78 10.11 7.67
CA LEU A 34 34.51 8.68 7.74
C LEU A 34 33.25 8.38 8.55
N PHE A 35 33.06 9.05 9.69
CA PHE A 35 31.88 8.89 10.53
C PHE A 35 30.60 9.32 9.82
N ILE A 36 30.62 10.48 9.12
CA ILE A 36 29.49 10.94 8.30
C ILE A 36 29.23 9.95 7.15
N ALA A 37 30.27 9.47 6.46
CA ALA A 37 30.12 8.50 5.39
C ALA A 37 29.49 7.19 5.89
N ILE A 38 29.90 6.73 7.08
CA ILE A 38 29.33 5.56 7.77
C ILE A 38 27.87 5.81 8.14
N LEU A 39 27.53 6.96 8.73
CA LEU A 39 26.14 7.31 9.06
C LEU A 39 25.26 7.37 7.81
N VAL A 40 25.73 7.99 6.73
CA VAL A 40 25.04 8.04 5.45
C VAL A 40 24.88 6.64 4.86
N PHE A 41 25.90 5.80 4.94
CA PHE A 41 25.86 4.43 4.46
C PHE A 41 24.89 3.55 5.26
N PHE A 42 24.86 3.67 6.58
CA PHE A 42 23.90 2.95 7.44
C PHE A 42 22.47 3.45 7.24
N ASN A 43 22.23 4.76 7.12
CA ASN A 43 20.91 5.30 6.79
C ASN A 43 20.44 4.89 5.39
N ARG A 44 21.35 4.84 4.40
CA ARG A 44 21.02 4.36 3.05
C ARG A 44 20.67 2.88 3.02
N ARG A 45 21.32 2.04 3.84
CA ARG A 45 20.99 0.61 3.95
C ARG A 45 19.61 0.33 4.54
N LYS A 46 19.04 1.27 5.31
CA LYS A 46 17.68 1.14 5.86
C LYS A 46 16.57 1.41 4.83
N SER A 47 16.92 1.87 3.62
CA SER A 47 15.98 2.54 2.72
C SER A 47 15.28 1.67 1.67
N SER A 48 15.36 0.34 1.67
CA SER A 48 14.60 -0.45 0.67
C SER A 48 14.31 -1.87 1.14
N SER A 49 13.70 -2.00 2.32
CA SER A 49 12.96 -3.22 2.62
C SER A 49 11.69 -3.16 1.78
N LYS A 50 11.57 -4.03 0.76
CA LYS A 50 10.28 -4.25 0.12
C LYS A 50 9.33 -4.73 1.21
N GLY A 51 8.15 -4.11 1.31
CA GLY A 51 7.11 -4.54 2.23
C GLY A 51 6.73 -6.01 2.02
N ASN A 52 6.07 -6.61 3.01
CA ASN A 52 5.51 -7.96 2.91
C ASN A 52 4.02 -8.01 3.29
N ALA A 53 3.39 -6.84 3.46
CA ALA A 53 2.00 -6.74 3.84
C ALA A 53 1.09 -6.49 2.63
N LEU A 54 -0.06 -7.17 2.64
CA LEU A 54 -1.24 -6.89 1.84
C LEU A 54 -2.24 -6.15 2.71
N LEU A 55 -2.58 -4.91 2.35
CA LEU A 55 -3.60 -4.14 3.04
C LEU A 55 -4.97 -4.37 2.38
N LEU A 56 -5.94 -4.88 3.13
CA LEU A 56 -7.34 -4.91 2.72
C LEU A 56 -8.03 -3.63 3.20
N VAL A 57 -8.37 -2.76 2.26
CA VAL A 57 -8.99 -1.45 2.51
C VAL A 57 -10.28 -1.33 1.71
N GLY A 58 -11.14 -0.38 2.06
CA GLY A 58 -12.42 -0.15 1.37
C GLY A 58 -13.61 0.13 2.29
N PRO A 59 -14.77 0.53 1.73
CA PRO A 59 -15.97 0.90 2.47
C PRO A 59 -16.44 -0.17 3.47
N PRO A 60 -17.25 0.21 4.48
CA PRO A 60 -17.88 -0.78 5.37
C PRO A 60 -18.75 -1.74 4.55
N ASP A 61 -18.91 -2.96 5.05
CA ASP A 61 -19.71 -4.03 4.43
C ASP A 61 -19.27 -4.49 3.03
N ALA A 62 -18.10 -4.04 2.55
CA ALA A 62 -17.53 -4.45 1.27
C ALA A 62 -17.13 -5.94 1.19
N GLY A 63 -16.96 -6.61 2.34
CA GLY A 63 -16.51 -8.01 2.40
C GLY A 63 -15.02 -8.22 2.71
N LYS A 64 -14.30 -7.18 3.16
CA LYS A 64 -12.86 -7.25 3.52
C LYS A 64 -12.53 -8.39 4.47
N THR A 65 -13.24 -8.47 5.59
CA THR A 65 -13.07 -9.51 6.59
C THR A 65 -13.48 -10.89 6.04
N SER A 66 -14.53 -10.97 5.22
CA SER A 66 -14.92 -12.24 4.58
C SER A 66 -13.83 -12.77 3.64
N ILE A 67 -13.16 -11.89 2.88
CA ILE A 67 -12.01 -12.24 2.04
C ILE A 67 -10.84 -12.71 2.92
N LEU A 68 -10.49 -11.97 3.97
CA LEU A 68 -9.44 -12.37 4.92
C LEU A 68 -9.69 -13.78 5.46
N PHE A 69 -10.88 -14.05 5.96
CA PHE A 69 -11.22 -15.33 6.54
C PHE A 69 -11.22 -16.47 5.51
N SER A 70 -11.73 -16.20 4.31
CA SER A 70 -11.72 -17.17 3.22
C SER A 70 -10.31 -17.52 2.74
N LEU A 71 -9.38 -16.55 2.74
CA LEU A 71 -7.98 -16.78 2.35
C LEU A 71 -7.19 -17.52 3.43
N VAL A 72 -7.28 -17.06 4.68
CA VAL A 72 -6.43 -17.56 5.78
C VAL A 72 -6.98 -18.85 6.37
N TYR A 73 -8.28 -18.89 6.66
CA TYR A 73 -8.90 -19.99 7.40
C TYR A 73 -9.68 -20.96 6.51
N ARG A 74 -9.78 -20.67 5.19
CA ARG A 74 -10.61 -21.44 4.24
C ARG A 74 -12.06 -21.61 4.72
N GLN A 75 -12.57 -20.63 5.46
CA GLN A 75 -13.91 -20.62 6.06
C GLN A 75 -14.61 -19.28 5.80
N THR A 76 -15.94 -19.32 5.66
CA THR A 76 -16.77 -18.15 5.34
C THR A 76 -17.81 -17.89 6.42
N LEU A 77 -17.36 -17.31 7.54
CA LEU A 77 -18.22 -16.99 8.67
C LEU A 77 -19.00 -15.69 8.44
N PRO A 78 -20.21 -15.54 9.02
CA PRO A 78 -20.89 -14.25 9.06
C PRO A 78 -20.03 -13.21 9.79
N THR A 79 -19.70 -12.11 9.12
CA THR A 79 -18.85 -11.04 9.67
C THR A 79 -19.65 -9.77 9.98
N HIS A 80 -19.30 -9.07 11.05
CA HIS A 80 -19.77 -7.72 11.35
C HIS A 80 -18.69 -6.67 10.99
N THR A 81 -19.05 -5.38 11.01
CA THR A 81 -18.12 -4.28 10.77
C THR A 81 -16.93 -4.31 11.75
N SER A 82 -15.70 -4.47 11.24
CA SER A 82 -14.47 -4.43 12.04
C SER A 82 -14.31 -3.07 12.74
N MET A 83 -14.01 -3.10 14.03
CA MET A 83 -13.74 -1.92 14.88
C MET A 83 -12.24 -1.72 15.16
N GLN A 84 -11.42 -2.72 14.85
CA GLN A 84 -9.97 -2.72 15.03
C GLN A 84 -9.30 -3.44 13.85
N THR A 85 -8.12 -3.00 13.46
CA THR A 85 -7.30 -3.66 12.44
C THR A 85 -6.95 -5.09 12.84
N ASN A 86 -7.17 -6.04 11.93
CA ASN A 86 -6.84 -7.45 12.14
C ASN A 86 -5.65 -7.83 11.25
N THR A 87 -4.64 -8.46 11.83
CA THR A 87 -3.47 -8.95 11.11
C THR A 87 -3.44 -10.48 11.15
N SER A 88 -3.31 -11.11 9.99
CA SER A 88 -3.14 -12.56 9.86
C SER A 88 -2.00 -12.88 8.89
N VAL A 89 -1.43 -14.07 9.01
CA VAL A 89 -0.36 -14.52 8.11
C VAL A 89 -0.94 -15.56 7.15
N LEU A 90 -0.77 -15.33 5.85
CA LEU A 90 -1.11 -16.28 4.80
C LEU A 90 0.17 -16.91 4.26
N THR A 91 0.17 -18.22 4.07
CA THR A 91 1.24 -18.93 3.36
C THR A 91 0.80 -19.16 1.92
N LEU A 92 1.54 -18.60 0.97
CA LEU A 92 1.22 -18.57 -0.46
C LEU A 92 2.12 -19.54 -1.25
N GLY A 93 1.52 -20.23 -2.24
CA GLY A 93 2.18 -21.14 -3.17
C GLY A 93 2.82 -22.40 -2.54
N GLU A 94 3.40 -23.24 -3.40
CA GLU A 94 4.16 -24.43 -2.98
C GLU A 94 5.48 -24.06 -2.27
N GLU A 95 6.03 -22.88 -2.57
CA GLU A 95 7.28 -22.36 -1.98
C GLU A 95 7.13 -21.88 -0.52
N LYS A 96 5.92 -21.93 0.06
CA LYS A 96 5.61 -21.53 1.44
C LYS A 96 6.05 -20.10 1.77
N ARG A 97 5.84 -19.15 0.86
CA ARG A 97 6.09 -17.73 1.14
C ARG A 97 5.05 -17.21 2.13
N THR A 98 5.48 -16.61 3.22
CA THR A 98 4.55 -16.05 4.22
C THR A 98 4.32 -14.57 3.94
N ILE A 99 3.06 -14.19 3.73
CA ILE A 99 2.64 -12.79 3.57
C ILE A 99 1.79 -12.36 4.76
N GLN A 100 1.88 -11.08 5.14
CA GLN A 100 1.04 -10.50 6.18
C GLN A 100 -0.20 -9.89 5.53
N ILE A 101 -1.40 -10.27 5.95
CA ILE A 101 -2.65 -9.64 5.51
C ILE A 101 -3.20 -8.79 6.64
N VAL A 102 -3.46 -7.52 6.35
CA VAL A 102 -3.96 -6.52 7.30
C VAL A 102 -5.36 -6.07 6.86
N ASP A 103 -6.40 -6.47 7.59
CA ASP A 103 -7.78 -6.01 7.39
C ASP A 103 -8.00 -4.70 8.15
N VAL A 104 -8.14 -3.61 7.40
CA VAL A 104 -8.34 -2.26 7.95
C VAL A 104 -9.84 -1.96 8.06
N PRO A 105 -10.32 -1.42 9.20
CA PRO A 105 -11.71 -1.02 9.35
C PRO A 105 -12.19 -0.05 8.26
N GLY A 106 -13.39 -0.27 7.73
CA GLY A 106 -13.93 0.58 6.65
C GLY A 106 -14.69 1.82 7.11
N HIS A 107 -14.95 1.96 8.41
CA HIS A 107 -15.80 3.03 8.94
C HIS A 107 -15.09 4.39 8.85
N PRO A 108 -15.74 5.49 8.38
CA PRO A 108 -15.09 6.77 8.12
C PRO A 108 -14.22 7.34 9.25
N ARG A 109 -14.61 7.09 10.52
CA ARG A 109 -13.84 7.53 11.71
C ARG A 109 -12.50 6.83 11.93
N ILE A 110 -12.33 5.62 11.39
CA ILE A 110 -11.20 4.73 11.70
C ILE A 110 -10.53 4.17 10.44
N ARG A 111 -11.03 4.52 9.25
CA ARG A 111 -10.50 4.02 7.98
C ARG A 111 -9.07 4.50 7.71
N ASP A 112 -8.66 5.65 8.26
CA ASP A 112 -7.32 6.22 8.06
C ASP A 112 -6.20 5.44 8.76
N GLN A 113 -6.54 4.41 9.55
CA GLN A 113 -5.57 3.46 10.15
C GLN A 113 -4.72 2.73 9.10
N PHE A 114 -5.13 2.71 7.82
CA PHE A 114 -4.29 2.14 6.76
C PHE A 114 -2.92 2.83 6.68
N ASN A 115 -2.83 4.12 6.99
CA ASN A 115 -1.58 4.90 6.94
C ASN A 115 -0.49 4.34 7.86
N GLU A 116 -0.88 3.75 9.00
CA GLU A 116 0.05 3.12 9.95
C GLU A 116 0.76 1.90 9.35
N HIS A 117 0.15 1.28 8.34
CA HIS A 117 0.65 0.06 7.69
C HIS A 117 1.19 0.30 6.28
N MET A 118 1.13 1.53 5.77
CA MET A 118 1.60 1.88 4.42
C MET A 118 3.11 1.65 4.25
N ALA A 119 3.91 1.82 5.31
CA ALA A 119 5.37 1.62 5.25
C ALA A 119 5.76 0.16 4.96
N ASP A 120 4.96 -0.80 5.43
CA ASP A 120 5.20 -2.23 5.27
C ASP A 120 4.38 -2.85 4.11
N ALA A 121 3.55 -2.03 3.46
CA ALA A 121 2.69 -2.46 2.38
C ALA A 121 3.49 -2.75 1.10
N ARG A 122 3.29 -3.95 0.55
CA ARG A 122 3.70 -4.30 -0.80
C ARG A 122 2.55 -4.24 -1.78
N ALA A 123 1.35 -4.53 -1.31
CA ALA A 123 0.14 -4.54 -2.10
C ALA A 123 -1.02 -3.95 -1.30
N ILE A 124 -1.93 -3.27 -1.99
CA ILE A 124 -3.17 -2.73 -1.44
C ILE A 124 -4.32 -3.31 -2.25
N ALA A 125 -5.24 -4.01 -1.59
CA ALA A 125 -6.48 -4.47 -2.18
C ALA A 125 -7.64 -3.60 -1.69
N PHE A 126 -8.15 -2.75 -2.59
CA PHE A 126 -9.31 -1.92 -2.35
C PHE A 126 -10.59 -2.68 -2.70
N VAL A 127 -11.31 -3.14 -1.67
CA VAL A 127 -12.49 -3.99 -1.80
C VAL A 127 -13.75 -3.16 -1.99
N VAL A 128 -14.48 -3.41 -3.06
CA VAL A 128 -15.72 -2.71 -3.43
C VAL A 128 -16.84 -3.71 -3.62
N ASP A 129 -17.97 -3.49 -2.96
CA ASP A 129 -19.18 -4.27 -3.21
C ASP A 129 -19.82 -3.85 -4.54
N ALA A 130 -19.69 -4.70 -5.56
CA ALA A 130 -20.16 -4.42 -6.90
C ALA A 130 -21.70 -4.35 -7.01
N SER A 131 -22.43 -4.92 -6.05
CA SER A 131 -23.89 -4.87 -6.01
C SER A 131 -24.41 -3.51 -5.52
N THR A 132 -23.67 -2.85 -4.62
CA THR A 132 -24.08 -1.58 -4.00
C THR A 132 -23.40 -0.35 -4.59
N VAL A 133 -22.32 -0.51 -5.36
CA VAL A 133 -21.48 0.57 -5.92
C VAL A 133 -22.26 1.69 -6.64
N SER A 134 -23.41 1.39 -7.26
CA SER A 134 -24.24 2.43 -7.90
C SER A 134 -24.94 3.37 -6.93
N ARG A 135 -25.15 2.96 -5.68
CA ARG A 135 -25.83 3.76 -4.65
C ARG A 135 -24.83 4.52 -3.78
N ASN A 136 -23.70 3.88 -3.45
CA ASN A 136 -22.67 4.43 -2.55
C ASN A 136 -21.42 4.91 -3.28
N GLY A 137 -21.39 4.90 -4.62
CA GLY A 137 -20.20 5.17 -5.43
C GLY A 137 -19.44 6.46 -5.08
N ALA A 138 -20.14 7.54 -4.70
CA ALA A 138 -19.49 8.79 -4.26
C ALA A 138 -18.66 8.60 -2.98
N ALA A 139 -19.20 7.90 -1.97
CA ALA A 139 -18.50 7.62 -0.72
C ALA A 139 -17.37 6.59 -0.91
N VAL A 140 -17.55 5.64 -1.83
CA VAL A 140 -16.49 4.68 -2.20
C VAL A 140 -15.34 5.41 -2.91
N ALA A 141 -15.65 6.28 -3.87
CA ALA A 141 -14.66 7.07 -4.60
C ALA A 141 -13.92 8.07 -3.70
N GLU A 142 -14.58 8.66 -2.70
CA GLU A 142 -13.93 9.46 -1.67
C GLU A 142 -12.85 8.66 -0.91
N HIS A 143 -13.21 7.46 -0.44
CA HIS A 143 -12.25 6.61 0.25
C HIS A 143 -11.10 6.20 -0.68
N LEU A 144 -11.41 5.82 -1.93
CA LEU A 144 -10.37 5.48 -2.91
C LEU A 144 -9.44 6.68 -3.17
N HIS A 145 -9.97 7.90 -3.29
CA HIS A 145 -9.16 9.11 -3.47
C HIS A 145 -8.17 9.31 -2.31
N HIS A 146 -8.56 9.02 -1.06
CA HIS A 146 -7.60 9.06 0.06
C HIS A 146 -6.45 8.07 -0.12
N ILE A 147 -6.73 6.86 -0.64
CA ILE A 147 -5.71 5.84 -0.93
C ILE A 147 -4.82 6.28 -2.10
N LEU A 148 -5.39 6.80 -3.18
CA LEU A 148 -4.63 7.30 -4.33
C LEU A 148 -3.72 8.46 -3.92
N HIS A 149 -4.25 9.40 -3.14
CA HIS A 149 -3.47 10.50 -2.56
C HIS A 149 -2.32 9.96 -1.69
N ALA A 150 -2.60 9.04 -0.78
CA ALA A 150 -1.58 8.43 0.07
C ALA A 150 -0.46 7.78 -0.75
N LEU A 151 -0.81 7.02 -1.80
CA LEU A 151 0.15 6.41 -2.74
C LEU A 151 1.02 7.44 -3.45
N THR A 152 0.43 8.52 -3.97
CA THR A 152 1.17 9.59 -4.65
C THR A 152 2.01 10.46 -3.71
N SER A 153 1.64 10.50 -2.43
CA SER A 153 2.36 11.24 -1.39
C SER A 153 3.52 10.46 -0.75
N LEU A 154 3.74 9.19 -1.16
CA LEU A 154 4.80 8.37 -0.58
C LEU A 154 6.18 8.97 -0.88
N PRO A 155 7.13 8.87 0.08
CA PRO A 155 8.50 9.33 -0.15
C PRO A 155 9.14 8.60 -1.33
N PRO A 156 9.98 9.26 -2.17
CA PRO A 156 10.67 8.62 -3.29
C PRO A 156 11.59 7.46 -2.91
N SER A 157 11.95 7.36 -1.62
CA SER A 157 12.72 6.25 -1.06
C SER A 157 11.92 4.97 -0.87
N GLN A 158 10.59 5.04 -0.85
CA GLN A 158 9.71 3.91 -0.62
C GLN A 158 9.26 3.30 -1.94
N THR A 159 9.22 1.97 -2.01
CA THR A 159 8.65 1.27 -3.16
C THR A 159 7.14 1.46 -3.17
N LEU A 160 6.59 1.93 -4.29
CA LEU A 160 5.15 2.08 -4.46
C LEU A 160 4.46 0.71 -4.36
N PRO A 161 3.48 0.55 -3.45
CA PRO A 161 2.67 -0.67 -3.38
C PRO A 161 1.82 -0.87 -4.63
N SER A 162 1.65 -2.12 -5.08
CA SER A 162 0.72 -2.45 -6.17
C SER A 162 -0.73 -2.30 -5.70
N LEU A 163 -1.56 -1.61 -6.49
CA LEU A 163 -2.98 -1.40 -6.19
C LEU A 163 -3.86 -2.35 -7.01
N VAL A 164 -4.73 -3.10 -6.33
CA VAL A 164 -5.81 -3.87 -6.94
C VAL A 164 -7.17 -3.42 -6.43
N ILE A 165 -8.11 -3.21 -7.34
CA ILE A 165 -9.51 -2.94 -7.02
C ILE A 165 -10.28 -4.26 -7.13
N LEU A 166 -10.76 -4.76 -5.98
CA LEU A 166 -11.56 -5.99 -5.91
C LEU A 166 -13.04 -5.65 -6.07
N ALA A 167 -13.62 -6.01 -7.21
CA ALA A 167 -15.06 -5.97 -7.44
C ALA A 167 -15.70 -7.20 -6.76
N HIS A 168 -15.99 -7.08 -5.47
CA HIS A 168 -16.49 -8.14 -4.61
C HIS A 168 -18.00 -8.34 -4.72
N LYS A 169 -18.48 -9.50 -4.24
CA LYS A 169 -19.87 -9.98 -4.33
C LYS A 169 -20.38 -10.06 -5.76
N ALA A 170 -19.50 -10.46 -6.69
CA ALA A 170 -19.84 -10.60 -8.10
C ALA A 170 -20.98 -11.60 -8.34
N ASP A 171 -21.16 -12.58 -7.44
CA ASP A 171 -22.26 -13.54 -7.43
C ASP A 171 -23.66 -12.91 -7.27
N LEU A 172 -23.75 -11.74 -6.64
CA LEU A 172 -25.01 -11.02 -6.48
C LEU A 172 -25.44 -10.26 -7.75
N LEU A 173 -24.54 -10.12 -8.72
CA LEU A 173 -24.85 -9.50 -10.00
C LEU A 173 -25.47 -10.53 -10.95
N LYS A 174 -26.79 -10.44 -11.11
CA LYS A 174 -27.51 -11.20 -12.12
C LYS A 174 -27.31 -10.53 -13.48
N GLY A 175 -26.52 -11.14 -14.35
CA GLY A 175 -26.42 -10.73 -15.75
C GLY A 175 -27.75 -10.94 -16.47
N THR A 176 -28.11 -10.01 -17.35
CA THR A 176 -29.28 -10.14 -18.26
C THR A 176 -29.04 -11.16 -19.38
N SER A 177 -27.80 -11.62 -19.56
CA SER A 177 -27.39 -12.54 -20.62
C SER A 177 -26.60 -13.71 -20.04
N THR A 178 -26.94 -14.94 -20.44
CA THR A 178 -26.37 -16.22 -19.99
C THR A 178 -24.88 -16.45 -20.38
N SER A 179 -24.21 -15.44 -20.94
CA SER A 179 -22.87 -15.56 -21.56
C SER A 179 -21.81 -14.61 -21.00
N ALA A 180 -22.17 -13.69 -20.10
CA ALA A 180 -21.19 -12.78 -19.49
C ALA A 180 -20.78 -13.30 -18.11
N ASN A 181 -19.48 -13.55 -17.92
CA ASN A 181 -18.92 -13.89 -16.61
C ASN A 181 -19.27 -12.78 -15.60
N SER A 182 -19.89 -13.16 -14.48
CA SER A 182 -20.37 -12.21 -13.46
C SER A 182 -19.23 -11.36 -12.89
N SER A 183 -18.02 -11.91 -12.81
CA SER A 183 -16.78 -11.20 -12.44
C SER A 183 -16.44 -10.06 -13.40
N THR A 184 -16.51 -10.29 -14.72
CA THR A 184 -16.24 -9.26 -15.73
C THR A 184 -17.28 -8.15 -15.68
N LEU A 185 -18.56 -8.49 -15.47
CA LEU A 185 -19.63 -7.50 -15.28
C LEU A 185 -19.36 -6.65 -14.03
N ALA A 186 -18.98 -7.29 -12.92
CA ALA A 186 -18.63 -6.61 -11.67
C ALA A 186 -17.48 -5.61 -11.87
N ILE A 187 -16.40 -6.05 -12.52
CA ILE A 187 -15.22 -5.22 -12.83
C ILE A 187 -15.64 -4.00 -13.64
N ASN A 188 -16.34 -4.19 -14.76
CA ASN A 188 -16.74 -3.08 -15.64
C ASN A 188 -17.63 -2.08 -14.90
N ARG A 189 -18.60 -2.58 -14.12
CA ARG A 189 -19.52 -1.74 -13.33
C ARG A 189 -18.76 -0.90 -12.32
N VAL A 190 -17.83 -1.50 -11.56
CA VAL A 190 -17.02 -0.81 -10.56
C VAL A 190 -16.10 0.21 -11.23
N LYS A 191 -15.35 -0.18 -12.27
CA LYS A 191 -14.45 0.70 -13.02
C LYS A 191 -15.18 1.95 -13.53
N THR A 192 -16.26 1.78 -14.29
CA THR A 192 -17.02 2.91 -14.86
C THR A 192 -17.61 3.84 -13.80
N ILE A 193 -18.10 3.29 -12.68
CA ILE A 193 -18.69 4.12 -11.62
C ILE A 193 -17.62 4.90 -10.87
N LEU A 194 -16.48 4.27 -10.54
CA LEU A 194 -15.39 4.92 -9.84
C LEU A 194 -14.72 5.98 -10.70
N GLU A 195 -14.44 5.71 -11.98
CA GLU A 195 -13.88 6.71 -12.91
C GLU A 195 -14.77 7.96 -12.98
N ARG A 196 -16.08 7.76 -13.14
CA ARG A 196 -17.06 8.86 -13.20
C ARG A 196 -17.12 9.66 -11.89
N GLU A 197 -17.07 9.00 -10.73
CA GLU A 197 -17.14 9.71 -9.44
C GLU A 197 -15.80 10.40 -9.08
N LEU A 198 -14.66 9.78 -9.41
CA LEU A 198 -13.34 10.41 -9.25
C LEU A 198 -13.18 11.61 -10.18
N GLU A 199 -13.66 11.53 -11.42
CA GLU A 199 -13.67 12.68 -12.33
C GLU A 199 -14.48 13.85 -11.77
N LYS A 200 -15.68 13.58 -11.23
CA LYS A 200 -16.47 14.63 -10.57
C LYS A 200 -15.71 15.28 -9.41
N ARG A 201 -14.98 14.48 -8.62
CA ARG A 201 -14.17 15.00 -7.50
C ARG A 201 -13.03 15.86 -8.03
N ARG A 202 -12.29 15.40 -9.03
CA ARG A 202 -11.21 16.14 -9.72
C ARG A 202 -11.71 17.50 -10.24
N VAL A 203 -12.85 17.52 -10.93
CA VAL A 203 -13.46 18.75 -11.45
C VAL A 203 -13.99 19.65 -10.31
N SER A 204 -14.53 19.07 -9.23
CA SER A 204 -15.00 19.86 -8.09
C SER A 204 -13.87 20.55 -7.33
N GLN A 205 -12.68 19.94 -7.29
CA GLN A 205 -11.48 20.53 -6.68
C GLN A 205 -10.87 21.60 -7.60
N SER A 206 -10.72 21.32 -8.90
CA SER A 206 -10.15 22.28 -9.85
C SER A 206 -11.07 23.46 -10.18
N GLY A 207 -12.39 23.26 -10.18
CA GLY A 207 -13.40 24.29 -10.43
C GLY A 207 -13.75 25.16 -9.21
N GLY A 208 -13.23 24.84 -8.03
CA GLY A 208 -13.54 25.51 -6.76
C GLY A 208 -12.73 26.77 -6.46
N VAL A 209 -11.74 27.13 -7.29
CA VAL A 209 -10.78 28.23 -7.05
C VAL A 209 -11.41 29.64 -7.20
N GLY A 210 -12.72 29.77 -7.44
CA GLY A 210 -13.38 31.04 -7.76
C GLY A 210 -14.28 31.67 -6.69
N VAL A 211 -14.47 31.07 -5.51
CA VAL A 211 -15.31 31.66 -4.45
C VAL A 211 -14.58 31.59 -3.12
N GLU A 212 -13.82 32.65 -2.82
CA GLU A 212 -13.46 33.02 -1.45
C GLU A 212 -14.74 33.36 -0.69
N GLY A 213 -15.43 32.31 -0.22
CA GLY A 213 -16.60 32.38 0.65
C GLY A 213 -16.17 32.20 2.09
N LEU A 214 -16.26 33.28 2.84
CA LEU A 214 -16.04 33.40 4.28
C LEU A 214 -16.59 32.21 5.10
N GLY A 215 -15.70 31.56 5.87
CA GLY A 215 -16.04 30.94 7.15
C GLY A 215 -16.69 29.55 7.13
N GLU A 216 -15.88 28.51 6.96
CA GLU A 216 -16.04 27.23 7.67
C GLU A 216 -14.69 26.51 7.65
N GLU A 217 -14.05 26.34 8.81
CA GLU A 217 -12.88 25.48 8.99
C GLU A 217 -13.31 24.01 8.88
N GLY A 218 -13.70 23.58 7.69
CA GLY A 218 -13.61 22.18 7.29
C GLY A 218 -12.38 22.06 6.40
N GLU A 219 -11.45 21.17 6.71
CA GLU A 219 -10.30 20.83 5.87
C GLU A 219 -10.76 20.47 4.45
N ARG A 220 -10.96 21.46 3.59
CA ARG A 220 -10.80 21.30 2.14
C ARG A 220 -9.31 21.31 1.90
N SER A 221 -8.64 20.25 2.33
CA SER A 221 -7.28 19.98 1.87
C SER A 221 -7.39 19.70 0.37
N ASP A 222 -6.59 20.43 -0.39
CA ASP A 222 -6.39 20.22 -1.81
C ASP A 222 -5.68 18.85 -1.96
N MET A 223 -6.42 17.75 -1.76
CA MET A 223 -5.88 16.41 -1.86
C MET A 223 -5.62 16.11 -3.33
N GLY A 224 -4.33 16.09 -3.69
CA GLY A 224 -3.84 15.65 -5.00
C GLY A 224 -4.06 14.17 -5.27
N GLY A 225 -3.37 13.63 -6.26
CA GLY A 225 -3.39 12.21 -6.59
C GLY A 225 -4.50 11.76 -7.54
N LEU A 226 -5.24 12.70 -8.16
CA LEU A 226 -6.15 12.45 -9.29
C LEU A 226 -5.58 12.96 -10.62
N GLU A 227 -4.28 13.19 -10.67
CA GLU A 227 -3.55 13.65 -11.84
C GLU A 227 -3.51 12.51 -12.88
N CYS A 228 -3.96 12.82 -14.09
CA CYS A 228 -3.82 11.99 -15.27
C CYS A 228 -2.79 12.67 -16.18
N GLY A 229 -2.06 11.88 -16.96
CA GLY A 229 -0.95 12.36 -17.81
C GLY A 229 -1.27 13.56 -18.70
N ASP A 230 -0.23 14.12 -19.34
CA ASP A 230 -0.17 15.39 -20.13
C ASP A 230 -1.39 15.75 -21.02
N ASN A 231 -2.29 14.80 -21.32
CA ASN A 231 -3.61 15.05 -21.88
C ASN A 231 -4.61 15.55 -20.82
N ALA A 232 -4.36 16.75 -20.27
CA ALA A 232 -5.19 17.43 -19.26
C ALA A 232 -6.65 17.73 -19.66
N SER A 233 -7.08 17.32 -20.86
CA SER A 233 -8.44 17.47 -21.39
C SER A 233 -9.30 16.20 -21.33
N GLY A 234 -8.71 15.06 -20.94
CA GLY A 234 -9.42 13.79 -20.76
C GLY A 234 -10.19 13.72 -19.43
N ALA A 235 -11.24 12.91 -19.40
CA ALA A 235 -11.86 12.49 -18.13
C ALA A 235 -10.94 11.50 -17.41
N PHE A 236 -10.94 11.51 -16.07
CA PHE A 236 -10.16 10.57 -15.26
C PHE A 236 -10.40 9.11 -15.69
N LYS A 237 -9.31 8.38 -15.93
CA LYS A 237 -9.30 6.94 -16.15
C LYS A 237 -8.16 6.31 -15.39
N PHE A 238 -8.38 5.11 -14.88
CA PHE A 238 -7.33 4.37 -14.17
C PHE A 238 -6.13 4.02 -15.06
N ASP A 239 -6.38 3.81 -16.36
CA ASP A 239 -5.33 3.47 -17.34
C ASP A 239 -4.42 4.67 -17.66
N GLU A 240 -4.84 5.89 -17.32
CA GLU A 240 -4.13 7.15 -17.58
C GLU A 240 -3.62 7.81 -16.28
N TRP A 241 -3.78 7.15 -15.13
CA TRP A 241 -3.39 7.66 -13.81
C TRP A 241 -1.87 7.60 -13.63
N GLU A 242 -1.27 8.71 -13.19
CA GLU A 242 0.20 8.81 -13.06
C GLU A 242 0.74 8.15 -11.79
N GLY A 243 -0.11 7.85 -10.82
CA GLY A 243 0.30 7.34 -9.50
C GLY A 243 0.65 5.85 -9.45
N GLY A 244 0.59 5.13 -10.56
CA GLY A 244 0.98 3.72 -10.66
C GLY A 244 0.00 2.86 -11.44
N GLU A 245 0.29 1.55 -11.53
CA GLU A 245 -0.60 0.58 -12.18
C GLU A 245 -1.74 0.17 -11.24
N VAL A 246 -2.96 0.12 -11.77
CA VAL A 246 -4.16 -0.32 -11.06
C VAL A 246 -4.75 -1.53 -11.77
N SER A 247 -4.82 -2.65 -11.06
CA SER A 247 -5.44 -3.88 -11.55
C SER A 247 -6.87 -4.03 -11.04
N PHE A 248 -7.72 -4.75 -11.77
CA PHE A 248 -9.10 -5.02 -11.38
C PHE A 248 -9.37 -6.52 -11.36
N VAL A 249 -9.92 -7.02 -10.26
CA VAL A 249 -10.26 -8.44 -10.10
C VAL A 249 -11.67 -8.59 -9.56
N GLY A 250 -12.47 -9.44 -10.19
CA GLY A 250 -13.82 -9.77 -9.73
C GLY A 250 -13.78 -10.92 -8.75
N THR A 251 -14.40 -10.76 -7.58
CA THR A 251 -14.37 -11.79 -6.53
C THR A 251 -15.75 -12.10 -5.95
N SER A 252 -15.93 -13.32 -5.45
CA SER A 252 -17.11 -13.73 -4.70
C SER A 252 -16.75 -14.72 -3.59
N VAL A 253 -17.49 -14.63 -2.49
CA VAL A 253 -17.36 -15.52 -1.33
C VAL A 253 -18.76 -15.98 -0.93
N LYS A 254 -19.01 -17.29 -1.01
CA LYS A 254 -20.28 -17.87 -0.56
C LYS A 254 -20.31 -17.87 0.97
N THR A 255 -21.22 -17.11 1.57
CA THR A 255 -21.46 -17.16 3.02
C THR A 255 -22.41 -18.34 3.31
N GLU A 256 -22.07 -19.22 4.25
CA GLU A 256 -22.82 -20.46 4.58
C GLU A 256 -24.29 -20.29 5.01
N LYS A 257 -24.87 -19.08 4.98
CA LYS A 257 -26.27 -18.82 5.31
C LYS A 257 -27.27 -18.92 4.15
N ALA A 258 -26.85 -19.34 2.97
CA ALA A 258 -27.75 -19.54 1.82
C ALA A 258 -28.05 -21.04 1.61
N SER A 259 -29.19 -21.50 2.13
CA SER A 259 -29.93 -22.73 1.81
C SER A 259 -29.19 -24.08 1.76
N VAL A 260 -29.71 -25.04 2.52
CA VAL A 260 -29.24 -26.43 2.73
C VAL A 260 -29.28 -27.33 1.47
N ASP A 261 -29.55 -26.81 0.27
CA ASP A 261 -29.86 -27.65 -0.90
C ASP A 261 -28.75 -27.76 -1.98
N ASP A 262 -27.58 -27.13 -1.81
CA ASP A 262 -26.49 -27.14 -2.82
C ASP A 262 -25.23 -27.90 -2.37
N GLU A 263 -25.44 -29.09 -1.79
CA GLU A 263 -24.37 -29.99 -1.31
C GLU A 263 -23.70 -30.79 -2.45
N LYS A 264 -23.51 -30.20 -3.63
CA LYS A 264 -22.93 -30.92 -4.80
C LYS A 264 -21.79 -30.23 -5.54
N ASN A 265 -21.27 -29.11 -5.06
CA ASN A 265 -20.02 -28.54 -5.59
C ASN A 265 -19.23 -27.78 -4.50
N PRO A 266 -18.41 -28.47 -3.70
CA PRO A 266 -17.45 -27.81 -2.84
C PRO A 266 -16.25 -27.40 -3.70
N GLY A 267 -15.95 -26.10 -3.81
CA GLY A 267 -14.56 -25.71 -4.10
C GLY A 267 -14.25 -24.94 -5.37
N GLU A 268 -15.12 -24.05 -5.85
CA GLU A 268 -14.61 -22.84 -6.52
C GLU A 268 -15.04 -21.63 -5.71
N ALA A 269 -14.21 -21.28 -4.71
CA ALA A 269 -14.25 -19.93 -4.18
C ALA A 269 -13.93 -19.00 -5.35
N GLY A 270 -14.75 -17.97 -5.58
CA GLY A 270 -14.51 -16.96 -6.62
C GLY A 270 -13.33 -16.04 -6.29
N LEU A 271 -12.30 -16.56 -5.61
CA LEU A 271 -11.09 -15.87 -5.19
C LEU A 271 -9.86 -16.31 -6.00
N SER A 272 -9.98 -17.33 -6.87
CA SER A 272 -8.84 -17.86 -7.63
C SER A 272 -8.06 -16.79 -8.40
N ALA A 273 -8.76 -15.90 -9.11
CA ALA A 273 -8.13 -14.78 -9.82
C ALA A 273 -7.40 -13.80 -8.89
N PHE A 274 -7.86 -13.69 -7.63
CA PHE A 274 -7.18 -12.86 -6.64
C PHE A 274 -5.98 -13.59 -6.01
N GLU A 275 -6.08 -14.90 -5.79
CA GLU A 275 -4.96 -15.73 -5.33
C GLU A 275 -3.83 -15.75 -6.37
N GLU A 276 -4.14 -15.89 -7.66
CA GLU A 276 -3.17 -15.79 -8.77
C GLU A 276 -2.50 -14.42 -8.81
N TRP A 277 -3.28 -13.34 -8.73
CA TRP A 277 -2.72 -11.98 -8.66
C TRP A 277 -1.80 -11.77 -7.44
N LEU A 278 -2.15 -12.36 -6.29
CA LEU A 278 -1.32 -12.32 -5.09
C LEU A 278 0.00 -13.08 -5.29
N GLU A 279 -0.02 -14.23 -5.97
CA GLU A 279 1.18 -15.03 -6.26
C GLU A 279 2.14 -14.33 -7.23
N GLU A 280 1.61 -13.57 -8.18
CA GLU A 280 2.43 -12.77 -9.10
C GLU A 280 3.03 -11.53 -8.42
N THR A 281 2.27 -10.92 -7.49
CA THR A 281 2.63 -9.63 -6.89
C THR A 281 3.51 -9.78 -5.65
N MET A 282 3.39 -10.87 -4.87
CA MET A 282 4.05 -11.11 -3.57
C MET A 282 5.20 -12.14 -3.63
#